data_AF-A0A7S0WXY2-F1
#
_entry.id   AF-A0A7S0WXY2-F1
#
_cell.length_a   1.000
_cell.length_b   1.000
_cell.length_c   1.000
_cell.angle_alpha   90.00
_cell.angle_beta   90.00
_cell.angle_gamma   90.00
#
_symmetry.space_group_name_H-M   'P 1'
#
loop_
_entity.id
_entity.type
_entity.pdbx_description
1 polymer ?
#
loop_
_entity_poly.entity_id
_entity_poly.type
_entity_poly.pdbx_seq_one_letter_code
_entity_poly.pdbx_strand_id
1 'polypeptide(L)'
;VAQSRVLIFILTDTILDSEWCIKELLAAEKNDLDIIMLVKDGSRWPDATSARNDPFPSAALLQEKLPKELLPLFSRKAVHHNDEYYQTFADLLMDKIGKGIAASHAKEATHAAQVEQAGSESTGGPKASSWH
;
A
#
# COMPACT_ATOMS: atom_id res chain seq x y z
N VAL A 1 12.23 0.90 -1.91
CA VAL A 1 10.78 0.62 -2.08
C VAL A 1 10.49 -0.49 -3.09
N ALA A 2 10.88 -0.37 -4.37
CA ALA A 2 10.40 -1.28 -5.42
C ALA A 2 10.72 -2.79 -5.25
N GLN A 3 11.76 -3.14 -4.48
CA GLN A 3 12.09 -4.54 -4.18
C GLN A 3 11.39 -5.09 -2.92
N SER A 4 10.68 -4.24 -2.18
CA SER A 4 9.95 -4.62 -0.98
C SER A 4 8.63 -5.31 -1.35
N ARG A 5 8.12 -6.15 -0.45
CA ARG A 5 6.80 -6.80 -0.58
C ARG A 5 5.70 -6.01 0.11
N VAL A 6 6.06 -5.37 1.21
CA VAL A 6 5.18 -4.60 2.09
C VAL A 6 5.84 -3.25 2.38
N LEU A 7 5.07 -2.17 2.38
CA LEU A 7 5.46 -0.87 2.89
C LEU A 7 4.68 -0.58 4.18
N ILE A 8 5.39 -0.30 5.27
CA ILE A 8 4.77 0.23 6.48
C ILE A 8 4.88 1.75 6.41
N PHE A 9 3.75 2.43 6.26
CA PHE A 9 3.70 3.89 6.21
C PHE A 9 3.28 4.45 7.57
N ILE A 10 4.26 5.01 8.29
CA ILE A 10 4.08 5.49 9.65
C ILE A 10 3.60 6.94 9.62
N LEU A 11 2.35 7.13 10.05
CA LEU A 11 1.71 8.42 10.24
C LEU A 11 2.21 9.06 11.54
N THR A 12 3.21 9.93 11.39
CA THR A 12 3.66 10.90 12.39
C THR A 12 3.24 12.32 11.96
N ASP A 13 3.24 13.26 12.89
CA ASP A 13 2.76 14.66 12.71
C ASP A 13 3.25 15.35 11.43
N THR A 14 4.49 15.05 11.01
CA THR A 14 5.16 15.71 9.88
C THR A 14 5.35 14.82 8.64
N ILE A 15 4.85 13.57 8.63
CA ILE A 15 5.17 12.64 7.52
C ILE A 15 4.66 13.16 6.17
N LEU A 16 3.54 13.90 6.19
CA LEU A 16 2.93 14.46 4.98
C LEU A 16 3.68 15.68 4.43
N ASP A 17 4.57 16.28 5.21
CA ASP A 17 5.42 17.39 4.76
C ASP A 17 6.71 16.89 4.08
N SER A 18 7.03 15.60 4.20
CA SER A 18 8.21 15.00 3.57
C SER A 18 7.92 14.55 2.14
N GLU A 19 8.45 15.30 1.16
CA GLU A 19 8.33 14.96 -0.26
C GLU A 19 8.87 13.55 -0.56
N TRP A 20 9.95 13.14 0.10
CA TRP A 20 10.53 11.80 -0.06
C TRP A 20 9.56 10.72 0.41
N CYS A 21 8.90 10.90 1.55
CA CYS A 21 7.94 9.92 2.07
C CYS A 21 6.72 9.80 1.14
N ILE A 22 6.24 10.91 0.57
CA ILE A 22 5.15 10.88 -0.40
C ILE A 22 5.57 10.17 -1.70
N LYS A 23 6.80 10.42 -2.18
CA LYS A 23 7.36 9.72 -3.35
C LYS A 23 7.49 8.21 -3.10
N GLU A 24 7.91 7.80 -1.92
CA GLU A 24 7.99 6.38 -1.54
C GLU A 24 6.61 5.73 -1.48
N LEU A 25 5.62 6.41 -0.89
CA LEU A 25 4.24 5.93 -0.84
C LEU A 25 3.65 5.79 -2.25
N LEU A 26 3.90 6.76 -3.13
CA LEU A 26 3.49 6.71 -4.54
C LEU A 26 4.16 5.58 -5.30
N ALA A 27 5.46 5.36 -5.08
CA ALA A 27 6.16 4.24 -5.69
C ALA A 27 5.61 2.89 -5.21
N ALA A 28 5.25 2.76 -3.93
CA ALA A 28 4.65 1.55 -3.40
C ALA A 28 3.28 1.26 -4.02
N GLU A 29 2.40 2.28 -4.12
CA GLU A 29 1.08 2.11 -4.75
C GLU A 29 1.22 1.75 -6.24
N LYS A 30 2.14 2.39 -6.96
CA LYS A 30 2.38 2.10 -8.39
C LYS A 30 2.93 0.69 -8.66
N ASN A 31 3.62 0.10 -7.69
CA ASN A 31 4.14 -1.26 -7.79
C ASN A 31 3.23 -2.29 -7.09
N ASP A 32 2.00 -1.89 -6.70
CA ASP A 32 0.99 -2.76 -6.07
C ASP A 32 1.51 -3.51 -4.82
N LEU A 33 2.36 -2.81 -4.04
CA LEU A 33 2.85 -3.30 -2.74
C LEU A 33 1.69 -3.29 -1.73
N ASP A 34 1.74 -4.22 -0.77
CA ASP A 34 0.85 -4.13 0.38
C ASP A 34 1.27 -2.97 1.28
N ILE A 35 0.38 -1.99 1.48
CA ILE A 35 0.65 -0.77 2.26
C ILE A 35 -0.09 -0.86 3.58
N ILE A 36 0.66 -0.92 4.68
CA ILE A 36 0.14 -0.91 6.03
C ILE A 36 0.26 0.51 6.58
N MET A 37 -0.88 1.17 6.77
CA MET A 37 -0.93 2.46 7.47
C MET A 37 -0.77 2.22 8.97
N LEU A 38 0.22 2.86 9.59
CA LEU A 38 0.47 2.78 11.03
C LEU A 38 0.38 4.17 11.65
N VAL A 39 -0.57 4.40 12.55
CA VAL A 39 -0.67 5.64 13.31
C VAL A 39 0.25 5.56 14.51
N LYS A 40 1.25 6.44 14.58
CA LYS A 40 2.12 6.52 15.76
C LYS A 40 1.32 7.10 16.93
N ASP A 41 1.49 6.53 18.11
CA ASP A 41 0.82 7.02 19.31
C ASP A 41 1.24 8.45 19.65
N GLY A 42 0.26 9.22 20.12
CA GLY A 42 0.39 10.65 20.39
C GLY A 42 0.53 11.53 19.15
N SER A 43 0.33 11.01 17.94
CA SER A 43 0.39 11.84 16.73
C SER A 43 -0.75 12.85 16.70
N ARG A 44 -0.44 14.06 16.23
CA ARG A 44 -1.30 15.23 16.28
C ARG A 44 -1.46 15.82 14.89
N TRP A 45 -2.67 15.75 14.37
CA TRP A 45 -3.00 16.30 13.07
C TRP A 45 -3.84 17.56 13.23
N PRO A 46 -3.45 18.67 12.57
CA PRO A 46 -4.21 19.92 12.67
C PRO A 46 -5.61 19.73 12.08
N ASP A 47 -6.62 20.05 12.88
CA ASP A 47 -7.97 20.23 12.40
C ASP A 47 -8.11 21.64 11.82
N ALA A 48 -8.66 21.75 10.60
CA ALA A 48 -8.90 23.03 9.94
C ALA A 48 -9.90 23.91 10.70
N THR A 49 -10.68 23.33 11.62
CA THR A 49 -11.81 23.99 12.27
C THR A 49 -11.68 24.16 13.78
N SER A 50 -10.71 23.51 14.42
CA SER A 50 -10.54 23.62 15.88
C SER A 50 -9.08 23.58 16.29
N ALA A 51 -8.77 24.18 17.45
CA ALA A 51 -7.46 24.04 18.10
C ALA A 51 -7.20 22.62 18.66
N ARG A 52 -8.03 21.62 18.30
CA ARG A 52 -7.84 20.24 18.72
C ARG A 52 -7.03 19.50 17.66
N ASN A 53 -6.16 18.63 18.14
CA ASN A 53 -5.42 17.73 17.27
C ASN A 53 -6.17 16.40 17.19
N ASP A 54 -6.46 15.95 15.97
CA ASP A 54 -7.07 14.64 15.74
C ASP A 54 -6.00 13.53 15.69
N PRO A 55 -6.37 12.28 16.03
CA PRO A 55 -5.46 11.14 15.98
C PRO A 55 -5.16 10.66 14.55
N PHE A 56 -5.85 11.20 13.54
CA PHE A 56 -5.69 10.86 12.13
C PHE A 56 -5.83 12.12 11.25
N PRO A 57 -5.10 12.25 10.13
CA PRO A 57 -5.21 13.42 9.27
C PRO A 57 -6.61 13.60 8.68
N SER A 58 -7.10 14.84 8.70
CA SER A 58 -8.41 15.18 8.13
C SER A 58 -8.42 15.02 6.60
N ALA A 59 -9.60 14.78 6.04
CA ALA A 59 -9.75 14.65 4.58
C ALA A 59 -9.29 15.90 3.82
N ALA A 60 -9.51 17.10 4.38
CA ALA A 60 -9.06 18.36 3.80
C ALA A 60 -7.52 18.43 3.76
N LEU A 61 -6.85 18.08 4.86
CA LEU A 61 -5.39 18.04 4.92
C LEU A 61 -4.80 17.04 3.93
N LEU A 62 -5.42 15.86 3.80
CA LEU A 62 -5.00 14.85 2.84
C LEU A 62 -5.14 15.35 1.39
N GLN A 63 -6.26 16.01 1.06
CA GLN A 63 -6.49 16.58 -0.27
C GLN A 63 -5.49 17.70 -0.62
N GLU A 64 -5.03 18.46 0.37
CA GLU A 64 -4.02 19.49 0.19
C GLU A 64 -2.62 18.91 -0.02
N LYS A 65 -2.25 17.92 0.80
CA LYS A 65 -0.86 17.43 0.90
C LYS A 65 -0.54 16.28 -0.06
N LEU A 66 -1.55 15.56 -0.56
CA LEU A 66 -1.33 14.32 -1.31
C LEU A 66 -1.84 14.37 -2.75
N PRO A 67 -1.15 13.70 -3.69
CA PRO A 67 -1.71 13.33 -4.98
C PRO A 67 -3.04 12.57 -4.83
N LYS A 68 -3.98 12.82 -5.75
CA LYS A 68 -5.32 12.20 -5.75
C LYS A 68 -5.28 10.67 -5.73
N GLU A 69 -4.27 10.09 -6.39
CA GLU A 69 -4.03 8.65 -6.46
C GLU A 69 -3.80 8.02 -5.08
N LEU A 70 -3.29 8.78 -4.12
CA LEU A 70 -2.96 8.28 -2.78
C LEU A 70 -4.10 8.43 -1.77
N LEU A 71 -5.09 9.28 -2.05
CA LEU A 71 -6.21 9.52 -1.14
C LEU A 71 -6.99 8.25 -0.72
N PRO A 72 -7.25 7.28 -1.62
CA PRO A 72 -7.95 6.04 -1.25
C PRO A 72 -7.22 5.21 -0.18
N LEU A 73 -5.89 5.33 -0.06
CA LEU A 73 -5.09 4.61 0.94
C LEU A 73 -5.51 4.96 2.37
N PHE A 74 -5.92 6.20 2.59
CA PHE A 74 -6.25 6.73 3.90
C PHE A 74 -7.66 6.33 4.38
N SER A 75 -8.43 5.63 3.53
CA SER A 75 -9.67 4.96 3.93
C SER A 75 -9.45 3.54 4.46
N ARG A 76 -8.24 2.99 4.33
CA ARG A 76 -7.90 1.63 4.81
C ARG A 76 -7.76 1.63 6.34
N LYS A 77 -8.08 0.49 6.98
CA LYS A 77 -7.96 0.32 8.43
C LYS A 77 -6.49 0.39 8.87
N ALA A 78 -6.13 1.48 9.54
CA ALA A 78 -4.80 1.68 10.11
C ALA A 78 -4.55 0.78 11.33
N VAL A 79 -3.27 0.49 11.57
CA VAL A 79 -2.77 -0.07 12.83
C VAL A 79 -2.44 1.10 13.74
N HIS A 80 -2.91 1.06 14.98
CA HIS A 80 -2.55 2.07 15.97
C HIS A 80 -1.44 1.53 16.84
N HIS A 81 -0.33 2.26 16.89
CA HIS A 81 0.71 2.05 17.88
C HIS A 81 0.12 2.28 19.28
N ASN A 82 0.54 1.46 20.24
CA ASN A 82 0.10 1.59 21.63
C ASN A 82 1.24 1.14 22.54
N ASP A 83 1.77 2.07 23.32
CA ASP A 83 2.90 1.80 24.23
C ASP A 83 2.49 0.95 25.44
N GLU A 84 1.27 1.11 25.94
CA GLU A 84 0.74 0.35 27.09
C GLU A 84 0.47 -1.12 26.71
N TYR A 85 0.05 -1.36 25.47
CA TYR A 85 -0.29 -2.69 24.94
C TYR A 85 0.65 -3.10 23.79
N TYR A 86 1.95 -2.85 23.96
CA TYR A 86 2.96 -3.04 22.92
C TYR A 86 2.96 -4.45 22.31
N GLN A 87 2.85 -5.52 23.10
CA GLN A 87 2.86 -6.88 22.59
C GLN A 87 1.70 -7.13 21.62
N THR A 88 0.48 -6.72 21.99
CA THR A 88 -0.70 -6.87 21.14
C THR A 88 -0.58 -6.05 19.85
N PHE A 89 -0.02 -4.84 19.95
CA PHE A 89 0.30 -4.03 18.78
C PHE A 89 1.30 -4.75 17.86
N ALA A 90 2.39 -5.28 18.42
CA ALA A 90 3.44 -5.97 17.67
C ALA A 90 2.90 -7.22 16.97
N ASP A 91 2.12 -8.04 17.68
CA ASP A 91 1.51 -9.26 17.13
C ASP A 91 0.57 -8.92 15.96
N LEU A 92 -0.27 -7.89 16.10
CA LEU A 92 -1.16 -7.42 15.04
C LEU A 92 -0.38 -6.89 13.81
N LEU A 93 0.69 -6.13 14.05
CA LEU A 93 1.54 -5.61 12.98
C LEU A 93 2.23 -6.75 12.23
N MET A 94 2.80 -7.71 12.94
CA MET A 94 3.49 -8.87 12.35
C MET A 94 2.53 -9.78 11.58
N ASP A 95 1.31 -10.01 12.08
CA ASP A 95 0.27 -10.74 11.34
C ASP A 95 -0.08 -10.05 10.02
N LYS A 96 -0.24 -8.73 10.02
CA LYS A 96 -0.50 -7.96 8.78
C LYS A 96 0.67 -8.04 7.80
N ILE A 97 1.91 -7.91 8.27
CA ILE A 97 3.11 -8.05 7.43
C ILE A 97 3.15 -9.44 6.81
N GLY A 98 2.92 -10.49 7.60
CA GLY A 98 2.89 -11.88 7.12
C GLY A 98 1.85 -12.10 6.02
N LYS A 99 0.64 -11.55 6.21
CA LYS A 99 -0.44 -11.60 5.21
C LYS A 99 -0.07 -10.84 3.93
N GLY A 100 0.54 -9.66 4.05
CA GLY A 100 1.00 -8.88 2.89
C GLY A 100 2.05 -9.62 2.07
N ILE A 101 3.03 -10.25 2.73
CA ILE A 101 4.06 -11.07 2.06
C ILE A 101 3.43 -12.26 1.34
N ALA A 102 2.54 -12.99 2.02
CA ALA A 102 1.86 -14.14 1.42
C ALA A 102 1.02 -13.74 0.19
N ALA A 103 0.30 -12.62 0.27
CA ALA A 103 -0.47 -12.08 -0.85
C ALA A 103 0.44 -11.71 -2.04
N SER A 104 1.59 -11.08 -1.78
CA SER A 104 2.56 -10.77 -2.83
C SER A 104 3.08 -12.02 -3.54
N HIS A 105 3.40 -13.09 -2.81
CA HIS A 105 3.83 -14.36 -3.42
C HIS A 105 2.72 -14.99 -4.27
N ALA A 106 1.47 -14.93 -3.81
CA ALA A 106 0.33 -15.43 -4.58
C ALA A 106 0.13 -14.65 -5.90
N LYS A 107 0.30 -13.32 -5.88
CA LYS A 107 0.28 -12.48 -7.09
C LYS A 107 1.38 -12.88 -8.08
N GLU A 108 2.60 -13.08 -7.60
CA GLU A 108 3.75 -13.51 -8.43
C GLU A 108 3.50 -14.87 -9.09
N ALA A 109 2.99 -15.85 -8.33
CA ALA A 109 2.66 -17.18 -8.85
C ALA A 109 1.55 -17.14 -9.91
N THR A 110 0.52 -16.30 -9.68
CA THR A 110 -0.59 -16.14 -10.62
C THR A 110 -0.12 -15.50 -11.94
N HIS A 111 0.71 -14.45 -11.84
CA HIS A 111 1.28 -13.78 -13.00
C HIS A 111 2.19 -14.73 -13.80
N ALA A 112 3.05 -15.52 -13.14
CA ALA A 112 3.89 -16.51 -13.79
C ALA A 112 3.07 -17.55 -14.58
N ALA A 113 2.00 -18.09 -13.98
CA ALA A 113 1.12 -19.04 -14.64
C ALA A 113 0.41 -18.47 -15.88
N GLN A 114 0.00 -17.18 -15.83
CA GLN A 114 -0.62 -16.50 -16.98
C GLN A 114 0.36 -16.29 -18.13
N VAL A 115 1.62 -15.95 -17.83
CA VAL A 115 2.67 -15.77 -18.84
C VAL A 115 3.02 -17.10 -19.52
N GLU A 116 3.08 -18.20 -18.77
CA GLU A 116 3.31 -19.53 -19.33
C GLU A 116 2.18 -19.98 -20.27
N GLN A 117 0.91 -19.74 -19.90
CA GLN A 117 -0.24 -20.03 -20.75
C GLN A 117 -0.23 -19.20 -22.04
N ALA A 118 0.00 -17.88 -21.95
CA ALA A 118 0.07 -17.00 -23.12
C ALA A 118 1.24 -17.35 -24.08
N GLY A 119 2.37 -17.85 -23.57
CA GLY A 119 3.48 -18.30 -24.39
C GLY A 119 3.17 -19.55 -25.22
N SER A 120 2.33 -20.44 -24.69
CA SER A 120 1.95 -21.71 -25.34
C SER A 120 0.94 -21.54 -26.49
N GLU A 121 0.07 -20.53 -26.45
CA GLU A 121 -0.94 -20.30 -27.48
C GLU A 121 -0.39 -19.63 -28.76
N SER A 122 0.84 -19.11 -28.75
CA SER A 122 1.44 -18.38 -29.89
C SER A 122 2.12 -19.25 -30.95
N THR A 123 2.16 -20.58 -30.81
CA THR A 123 2.83 -21.50 -31.75
C THR A 123 1.92 -22.08 -32.86
N GLY A 124 0.71 -21.52 -33.03
CA GLY A 124 -0.19 -21.88 -34.13
C GLY A 124 0.36 -21.45 -35.50
N GLY A 125 1.14 -22.33 -36.12
CA GLY A 125 1.67 -22.15 -37.48
C GLY A 125 0.58 -21.90 -38.53
N PRO A 126 0.92 -21.26 -39.67
CA PRO A 126 -0.06 -20.80 -40.65
C PRO A 126 -0.86 -21.97 -41.22
N LYS A 127 -2.19 -21.91 -41.08
CA LYS A 127 -3.14 -22.83 -41.73
C LYS A 127 -2.99 -22.70 -43.25
N ALA A 128 -2.45 -23.73 -43.89
CA ALA A 128 -2.44 -23.86 -45.34
C ALA A 128 -3.88 -23.84 -45.88
N SER A 129 -4.20 -22.85 -46.71
CA SER A 129 -5.48 -22.74 -47.42
C SER A 129 -5.50 -23.71 -48.59
N SER A 130 -6.35 -24.75 -48.55
CA SER A 130 -6.61 -25.60 -49.71
C SER A 130 -7.72 -24.98 -50.56
N TRP A 131 -7.39 -24.62 -51.80
CA TRP A 131 -8.34 -24.23 -52.84
C TRP A 131 -8.93 -25.47 -53.50
N HIS A 132 -10.26 -25.60 -53.50
CA HIS A 132 -11.04 -26.43 -54.43
C HIS A 132 -12.18 -25.57 -54.98
#